data_AF-A0A9W8CDL7-F1
#
_entry.id   AF-A0A9W8CDL7-F1
#
_cell.length_a   1.000
_cell.length_b   1.000
_cell.length_c   1.000
_cell.angle_alpha   90.00
_cell.angle_beta   90.00
_cell.angle_gamma   90.00
#
_symmetry.space_group_name_H-M   'P 1'
#
loop_
_entity.id
_entity.type
_entity.pdbx_description
1 polymer ?
#
loop_
_entity_poly.entity_id
_entity_poly.type
_entity_poly.pdbx_seq_one_letter_code
_entity_poly.pdbx_strand_id
1 'polypeptide(L)'
;MVHDMFGHNIVEKIKEQYFDAFLTAHFEVPGEMFSLAIEAKERGMGVVGSTQNILDFIKDHLKGALDRNVDEHLQFVLGTESGMITSIVAAVRELFGLYNSSQERANIDVEIVFPVSSDAVSSTHINGSQHIGFSIPSNLDNLTVVPGVSSGEGCSIHGGCASCPYMKMNTLGSLLKICHHLPDKNNKLSAYQASRFNVKTPLGMSVAEVGCEPILHMRHFQASKRLPEKLVRQVLHGNEDEPSW
;
A
#
# COMPACT_ATOMS: atom_id res chain seq x y z
N MET A 1 6.15 -24.25 -5.98
CA MET A 1 7.44 -23.66 -5.58
C MET A 1 7.25 -22.16 -5.62
N VAL A 2 7.04 -21.51 -4.46
CA VAL A 2 6.60 -20.11 -4.36
C VAL A 2 7.49 -19.35 -3.37
N HIS A 3 8.81 -19.58 -3.40
CA HIS A 3 9.69 -19.16 -2.31
C HIS A 3 10.29 -17.74 -2.39
N ASP A 4 10.32 -17.02 -3.52
CA ASP A 4 11.12 -15.78 -3.54
C ASP A 4 10.50 -14.66 -4.40
N MET A 5 9.51 -13.92 -3.87
CA MET A 5 9.22 -12.56 -4.38
C MET A 5 9.82 -11.46 -3.51
N PHE A 6 10.25 -11.77 -2.28
CA PHE A 6 11.08 -10.92 -1.40
C PHE A 6 12.14 -11.70 -0.61
N GLY A 7 12.46 -12.92 -1.02
CA GLY A 7 13.42 -13.74 -0.27
C GLY A 7 14.88 -13.42 -0.57
N HIS A 8 15.77 -14.32 -0.13
CA HIS A 8 17.22 -14.09 0.03
C HIS A 8 17.88 -13.49 -1.19
N ASN A 9 17.52 -13.98 -2.38
CA ASN A 9 18.11 -13.53 -3.64
C ASN A 9 17.83 -12.05 -3.95
N ILE A 10 16.68 -11.51 -3.54
CA ILE A 10 16.33 -10.10 -3.74
C ILE A 10 17.03 -9.23 -2.70
N VAL A 11 17.09 -9.69 -1.46
CA VAL A 11 17.78 -8.99 -0.37
C VAL A 11 19.28 -8.90 -0.63
N GLU A 12 19.91 -9.95 -1.14
CA GLU A 12 21.32 -9.91 -1.56
C GLU A 12 21.54 -8.91 -2.69
N LYS A 13 20.69 -8.90 -3.73
CA LYS A 13 20.79 -7.91 -4.81
C LYS A 13 20.63 -6.47 -4.30
N ILE A 14 19.71 -6.24 -3.36
CA ILE A 14 19.55 -4.92 -2.74
C ILE A 14 20.82 -4.55 -1.98
N LYS A 15 21.40 -5.47 -1.20
CA LYS A 15 22.67 -5.23 -0.49
C LYS A 15 23.85 -4.97 -1.40
N GLU A 16 23.86 -5.53 -2.62
CA GLU A 16 24.94 -5.31 -3.59
C GLU A 16 24.76 -4.03 -4.43
N GLN A 17 23.54 -3.75 -4.86
CA GLN A 17 23.25 -2.71 -5.87
C GLN A 17 22.63 -1.44 -5.30
N TYR A 18 22.07 -1.50 -4.08
CA TYR A 18 21.32 -0.42 -3.45
C TYR A 18 21.70 -0.27 -1.95
N PHE A 19 23.00 -0.44 -1.64
CA PHE A 19 23.49 -0.44 -0.25
C PHE A 19 23.42 0.93 0.43
N ASP A 20 23.45 2.01 -0.35
CA ASP A 20 23.37 3.41 0.07
C ASP A 20 21.96 4.00 -0.12
N ALA A 21 21.03 3.22 -0.66
CA ALA A 21 19.65 3.62 -0.82
C ALA A 21 18.91 3.67 0.53
N PHE A 22 17.86 4.48 0.57
CA PHE A 22 16.90 4.46 1.65
C PHE A 22 16.02 3.21 1.58
N LEU A 23 15.98 2.43 2.66
CA LEU A 23 15.30 1.14 2.69
C LEU A 23 14.01 1.23 3.51
N THR A 24 12.89 0.82 2.92
CA THR A 24 11.60 0.87 3.59
C THR A 24 10.92 -0.49 3.61
N ALA A 25 10.14 -0.78 4.65
CA ALA A 25 9.32 -1.98 4.71
C ALA A 25 7.96 -1.73 5.36
N HIS A 26 6.92 -2.34 4.79
CA HIS A 26 5.60 -2.42 5.40
C HIS A 26 5.62 -3.46 6.53
N PHE A 27 4.78 -3.28 7.56
CA PHE A 27 4.66 -4.25 8.67
C PHE A 27 4.28 -5.67 8.22
N GLU A 28 3.69 -5.79 7.03
CA GLU A 28 3.22 -7.07 6.47
C GLU A 28 4.27 -7.76 5.59
N VAL A 29 5.42 -7.11 5.32
CA VAL A 29 6.50 -7.75 4.56
C VAL A 29 7.23 -8.74 5.45
N PRO A 30 7.32 -10.03 5.05
CA PRO A 30 7.95 -11.04 5.88
C PRO A 30 9.49 -10.97 5.81
N GLY A 31 10.12 -11.57 6.83
CA GLY A 31 11.49 -12.07 6.76
C GLY A 31 12.57 -11.01 6.55
N GLU A 32 13.42 -11.24 5.56
CA GLU A 32 14.73 -10.61 5.42
C GLU A 32 14.66 -9.14 4.97
N MET A 33 13.68 -8.77 4.15
CA MET A 33 13.48 -7.37 3.74
C MET A 33 13.06 -6.49 4.94
N PHE A 34 12.26 -7.05 5.84
CA PHE A 34 11.88 -6.37 7.08
C PHE A 34 13.09 -6.15 7.99
N SER A 35 13.91 -7.18 8.19
CA SER A 35 15.17 -7.07 8.95
C SER A 35 16.12 -6.05 8.34
N LEU A 36 16.27 -6.07 7.01
CA LEU A 36 17.12 -5.12 6.28
C LEU A 36 16.65 -3.67 6.48
N ALA A 37 15.34 -3.42 6.43
CA ALA A 37 14.79 -2.08 6.68
C ALA A 37 14.93 -1.64 8.15
N ILE A 38 14.89 -2.57 9.12
CA ILE A 38 15.21 -2.27 10.53
C ILE A 38 16.67 -1.84 10.67
N GLU A 39 17.61 -2.60 10.10
CA GLU A 39 19.04 -2.27 10.15
C GLU A 39 19.31 -0.89 9.53
N ALA A 40 18.65 -0.58 8.42
CA ALA A 40 18.74 0.73 7.78
C ALA A 40 18.14 1.85 8.64
N LYS A 41 17.00 1.58 9.30
CA LYS A 41 16.33 2.52 10.22
C LYS A 41 17.24 2.89 11.39
N GLU A 42 18.00 1.96 11.95
CA GLU A 42 18.97 2.25 13.02
C GLU A 42 20.05 3.25 12.59
N ARG A 43 20.35 3.32 11.29
CA ARG A 43 21.30 4.26 10.68
C ARG A 43 20.63 5.55 10.18
N GLY A 44 19.32 5.72 10.38
CA GLY A 44 18.54 6.83 9.81
C GLY A 44 18.28 6.70 8.31
N MET A 45 18.67 5.59 7.69
CA MET A 45 18.54 5.30 6.25
C MET A 45 17.32 4.41 5.94
N GLY A 46 16.35 4.32 6.84
CA GLY A 46 15.19 3.49 6.60
C GLY A 46 14.00 3.71 7.51
N VAL A 47 12.86 3.12 7.12
CA VAL A 47 11.61 3.17 7.88
C VAL A 47 10.88 1.84 7.79
N VAL A 48 10.31 1.43 8.92
CA VAL A 48 9.41 0.28 9.01
C VAL A 48 8.09 0.78 9.56
N GLY A 49 7.00 0.60 8.81
CA GLY A 49 5.73 1.24 9.13
C GLY A 49 4.57 0.89 8.23
N SER A 50 3.49 1.65 8.36
CA SER A 50 2.37 1.65 7.41
C SER A 50 2.76 2.31 6.08
N THR A 51 1.92 2.14 5.05
CA THR A 51 1.98 2.90 3.79
C THR A 51 2.17 4.41 4.01
N GLN A 52 1.48 4.98 4.99
CA GLN A 52 1.59 6.40 5.31
C GLN A 52 2.99 6.75 5.86
N ASN A 53 3.56 5.91 6.72
CA ASN A 53 4.89 6.16 7.28
C ASN A 53 5.98 6.12 6.19
N ILE A 54 5.86 5.19 5.24
CA ILE A 54 6.76 5.12 4.08
C ILE A 54 6.63 6.39 3.23
N LEU A 55 5.41 6.84 2.96
CA LEU A 55 5.17 8.07 2.19
C LEU A 55 5.71 9.32 2.90
N ASP A 56 5.49 9.44 4.21
CA ASP A 56 6.01 10.56 5.01
C ASP A 56 7.53 10.58 5.01
N PHE A 57 8.17 9.40 5.17
CA PHE A 57 9.62 9.28 5.14
C PHE A 57 10.23 9.75 3.81
N ILE A 58 9.64 9.38 2.65
CA ILE A 58 10.08 9.85 1.33
C ILE A 58 9.93 11.37 1.23
N LYS A 59 8.77 11.92 1.65
CA LYS A 59 8.51 13.36 1.60
C LYS A 59 9.49 14.14 2.46
N ASP A 60 9.84 13.64 3.64
CA ASP A 60 10.73 14.33 4.57
C ASP A 60 12.18 14.37 4.04
N HIS A 61 12.67 13.27 3.46
CA HIS A 61 14.00 13.24 2.82
C HIS A 61 14.07 14.10 1.56
N LEU A 62 13.02 14.06 0.72
CA LEU A 62 12.94 14.91 -0.46
C LEU A 62 12.91 16.38 -0.05
N LYS A 63 12.07 16.79 0.91
CA LYS A 63 12.08 18.17 1.44
C LYS A 63 13.46 18.56 1.94
N GLY A 64 14.12 17.69 2.70
CA GLY A 64 15.47 17.93 3.18
C GLY A 64 16.48 18.18 2.05
N ALA A 65 16.41 17.42 0.96
CA ALA A 65 17.27 17.63 -0.22
C ALA A 65 16.91 18.93 -0.97
N LEU A 66 15.61 19.18 -1.16
CA LEU A 66 15.12 20.40 -1.82
C LEU A 66 15.50 21.66 -1.03
N ASP A 67 15.50 21.61 0.30
CA ASP A 67 15.90 22.70 1.19
C ASP A 67 17.42 22.94 1.16
N ARG A 68 18.23 21.88 1.02
CA ARG A 68 19.70 21.98 0.86
C ARG A 68 20.08 22.58 -0.49
N ASN A 69 19.29 22.35 -1.53
CA ASN A 69 19.52 22.81 -2.90
C ASN A 69 20.92 22.44 -3.43
N VAL A 70 21.29 21.17 -3.31
CA VAL A 70 22.51 20.58 -3.87
C VAL A 70 22.13 19.44 -4.80
N ASP A 71 22.87 19.25 -5.88
CA ASP A 71 22.64 18.16 -6.83
C ASP A 71 22.72 16.83 -6.09
N GLU A 72 21.65 16.04 -6.14
CA GLU A 72 21.51 14.84 -5.33
C GLU A 72 20.58 13.83 -6.00
N HIS A 73 20.94 12.55 -5.92
CA HIS A 73 20.12 11.44 -6.39
C HIS A 73 19.61 10.65 -5.19
N LEU A 74 18.32 10.75 -4.90
CA LEU A 74 17.69 10.05 -3.79
C LEU A 74 17.12 8.72 -4.26
N GLN A 75 17.64 7.62 -3.73
CA GLN A 75 17.17 6.27 -4.07
C GLN A 75 16.37 5.68 -2.92
N PHE A 76 15.16 5.20 -3.19
CA PHE A 76 14.29 4.54 -2.22
C PHE A 76 13.91 3.14 -2.68
N VAL A 77 14.24 2.12 -1.90
CA VAL A 77 13.83 0.73 -2.12
C VAL A 77 12.63 0.40 -1.23
N LEU A 78 11.55 -0.07 -1.84
CA LEU A 78 10.27 -0.19 -1.17
C LEU A 78 9.84 -1.64 -0.95
N GLY A 79 9.92 -2.12 0.28
CA GLY A 79 9.26 -3.34 0.73
C GLY A 79 7.78 -3.10 0.98
N THR A 80 6.97 -2.92 -0.06
CA THR A 80 5.52 -2.72 0.06
C THR A 80 4.81 -3.12 -1.24
N GLU A 81 3.48 -3.11 -1.24
CA GLU A 81 2.70 -3.35 -2.45
C GLU A 81 2.92 -2.25 -3.51
N SER A 82 3.07 -2.64 -4.78
CA SER A 82 3.20 -1.74 -5.94
C SER A 82 2.03 -0.76 -6.11
N GLY A 83 0.88 -1.01 -5.46
CA GLY A 83 -0.25 -0.09 -5.43
C GLY A 83 0.11 1.31 -4.93
N MET A 84 1.20 1.45 -4.17
CA MET A 84 1.70 2.73 -3.70
C MET A 84 2.39 3.60 -4.76
N ILE A 85 2.81 3.04 -5.91
CA ILE A 85 3.56 3.76 -6.97
C ILE A 85 2.89 5.09 -7.30
N THR A 86 1.59 5.06 -7.61
CA THR A 86 0.86 6.26 -8.05
C THR A 86 0.82 7.33 -6.96
N SER A 87 0.57 6.94 -5.71
CA SER A 87 0.53 7.88 -4.58
C SER A 87 1.88 8.50 -4.30
N ILE A 88 2.96 7.72 -4.37
CA ILE A 88 4.33 8.21 -4.19
C ILE A 88 4.70 9.18 -5.31
N VAL A 89 4.51 8.79 -6.57
CA VAL A 89 4.83 9.64 -7.73
C VAL A 89 4.03 10.93 -7.69
N ALA A 90 2.74 10.88 -7.32
CA ALA A 90 1.92 12.09 -7.16
C ALA A 90 2.48 13.02 -6.08
N ALA A 91 2.81 12.48 -4.89
CA ALA A 91 3.35 13.27 -3.78
C ALA A 91 4.73 13.87 -4.09
N VAL A 92 5.61 13.11 -4.75
CA VAL A 92 6.94 13.58 -5.18
C VAL A 92 6.80 14.71 -6.19
N ARG A 93 5.92 14.56 -7.20
CA ARG A 93 5.65 15.60 -8.20
C ARG A 93 5.04 16.86 -7.59
N GLU A 94 4.14 16.71 -6.62
CA GLU A 94 3.57 17.83 -5.88
C GLU A 94 4.67 18.61 -5.14
N LEU A 95 5.58 17.91 -4.44
CA LEU A 95 6.71 18.54 -3.75
C LEU A 95 7.64 19.27 -4.71
N PHE A 96 8.00 18.67 -5.85
CA PHE A 96 8.77 19.38 -6.87
C PHE A 96 8.04 20.64 -7.34
N GLY A 97 6.73 20.53 -7.62
CA GLY A 97 5.89 21.64 -8.07
C GLY A 97 5.83 22.82 -7.11
N LEU A 98 5.73 22.56 -5.79
CA LEU A 98 5.70 23.61 -4.76
C LEU A 98 6.97 24.47 -4.76
N TYR A 99 8.12 23.87 -5.07
CA TYR A 99 9.41 24.55 -5.01
C TYR A 99 9.90 25.05 -6.39
N ASN A 100 9.15 24.82 -7.48
CA ASN A 100 9.52 25.25 -8.84
C ASN A 100 9.36 26.77 -9.09
N SER A 101 9.27 27.58 -8.04
CA SER A 101 8.90 29.01 -8.11
C SER A 101 10.05 30.00 -7.85
N SER A 102 11.31 29.55 -7.68
CA SER A 102 12.42 30.45 -7.37
C SER A 102 13.81 29.95 -7.81
N GLN A 103 14.44 30.68 -8.75
CA GLN A 103 15.87 30.68 -9.14
C GLN A 103 16.55 29.34 -9.52
N GLU A 104 17.80 29.45 -9.99
CA GLU A 104 18.68 28.37 -10.46
C GLU A 104 18.78 27.28 -9.38
N ARG A 105 18.22 26.11 -9.71
CA ARG A 105 17.97 25.04 -8.75
C ARG A 105 18.87 23.85 -9.03
N ALA A 106 19.31 23.20 -7.97
CA ALA A 106 20.02 21.94 -8.06
C ALA A 106 19.21 20.88 -8.82
N ASN A 107 19.94 20.01 -9.53
CA ASN A 107 19.38 18.83 -10.16
C ASN A 107 19.17 17.74 -9.11
N ILE A 108 17.94 17.62 -8.62
CA ILE A 108 17.55 16.59 -7.66
C ILE A 108 16.72 15.53 -8.36
N ASP A 109 17.24 14.31 -8.38
CA ASP A 109 16.61 13.13 -8.97
C ASP A 109 16.09 12.21 -7.86
N VAL A 110 14.94 11.59 -8.10
CA VAL A 110 14.32 10.64 -7.16
C VAL A 110 14.07 9.33 -7.87
N GLU A 111 14.76 8.28 -7.45
CA GLU A 111 14.56 6.92 -7.91
C GLU A 111 13.74 6.14 -6.88
N ILE A 112 12.63 5.57 -7.34
CA ILE A 112 11.78 4.70 -6.52
C ILE A 112 11.88 3.29 -7.09
N VAL A 113 12.44 2.38 -6.29
CA VAL A 113 12.69 0.99 -6.65
C VAL A 113 11.67 0.09 -5.95
N PHE A 114 10.90 -0.63 -6.74
CA PHE A 114 10.02 -1.70 -6.26
C PHE A 114 10.70 -3.04 -6.56
N PRO A 115 11.36 -3.66 -5.57
CA PRO A 115 12.00 -4.94 -5.79
C PRO A 115 10.92 -6.00 -5.99
N VAL A 116 10.91 -6.57 -7.19
CA VAL A 116 10.03 -7.68 -7.56
C VAL A 116 10.84 -8.74 -8.28
N SER A 117 10.36 -9.99 -8.23
CA SER A 117 10.90 -11.03 -9.11
C SER A 117 10.74 -10.62 -10.58
N SER A 118 11.71 -10.99 -11.43
CA SER A 118 11.66 -10.71 -12.88
C SER A 118 10.40 -11.28 -13.54
N ASP A 119 9.90 -12.40 -13.03
CA ASP A 119 8.69 -13.06 -13.54
C ASP A 119 7.40 -12.31 -13.14
N ALA A 120 7.52 -11.37 -12.20
CA ALA A 120 6.42 -10.56 -11.66
C ALA A 120 6.29 -9.18 -12.33
N VAL A 121 7.02 -8.90 -13.42
CA VAL A 121 6.90 -7.63 -14.16
C VAL A 121 5.89 -7.80 -15.30
N SER A 122 4.88 -6.92 -15.38
CA SER A 122 3.91 -6.96 -16.47
C SER A 122 4.53 -6.47 -17.77
N SER A 123 4.26 -7.15 -18.88
CA SER A 123 4.62 -6.66 -20.20
C SER A 123 3.67 -5.55 -20.63
N THR A 124 4.20 -4.37 -20.96
CA THR A 124 3.46 -3.38 -21.76
C THR A 124 3.51 -3.83 -23.20
N HIS A 125 2.49 -4.55 -23.68
CA HIS A 125 2.35 -4.81 -25.11
C HIS A 125 1.99 -3.50 -25.82
N ILE A 126 3.01 -2.73 -26.22
CA ILE A 126 2.87 -1.63 -27.18
C ILE A 126 2.86 -2.25 -28.58
N ASN A 127 1.88 -3.10 -28.87
CA ASN A 127 1.70 -3.63 -30.22
C ASN A 127 0.46 -2.98 -30.84
N GLY A 128 0.76 -2.01 -31.73
CA GLY A 128 -0.06 -1.46 -32.80
C GLY A 128 -1.58 -1.54 -32.69
N SER A 129 -2.21 -0.37 -32.51
CA SER A 129 -3.49 -0.01 -33.13
C SER A 129 -4.46 -1.17 -33.39
N GLN A 130 -4.89 -1.88 -32.34
CA GLN A 130 -6.14 -2.61 -32.43
C GLN A 130 -7.22 -1.70 -31.86
N HIS A 131 -8.00 -1.15 -32.78
CA HIS A 131 -9.23 -0.42 -32.52
C HIS A 131 -10.16 -1.27 -31.63
N ILE A 132 -10.02 -1.14 -30.32
CA ILE A 132 -11.10 -1.46 -29.39
C ILE A 132 -12.14 -0.37 -29.62
N GLY A 133 -13.30 -0.74 -30.15
CA GLY A 133 -14.38 0.15 -30.63
C GLY A 133 -15.08 0.96 -29.54
N PHE A 134 -14.33 1.62 -28.67
CA PHE A 134 -14.78 2.70 -27.82
C PHE A 134 -14.01 3.95 -28.22
N SER A 135 -14.74 5.02 -28.55
CA SER A 135 -14.18 6.36 -28.72
C SER A 135 -13.58 6.83 -27.39
N ILE A 136 -12.32 6.48 -27.15
CA ILE A 136 -11.55 6.97 -26.02
C ILE A 136 -11.32 8.48 -26.26
N PRO A 137 -11.63 9.36 -25.30
CA PRO A 137 -11.36 10.79 -25.44
C PRO A 137 -9.87 11.03 -25.71
N SER A 138 -9.55 11.94 -26.63
CA SER A 138 -8.20 12.34 -27.08
C SER A 138 -7.22 12.80 -25.98
N ASN A 139 -7.64 12.84 -24.72
CA ASN A 139 -6.81 13.16 -23.56
C ASN A 139 -6.07 11.94 -22.96
N LEU A 140 -6.36 10.71 -23.40
CA LEU A 140 -5.69 9.50 -22.86
C LEU A 140 -4.38 9.15 -23.60
N ASP A 141 -4.14 9.70 -24.79
CA ASP A 141 -2.92 9.46 -25.57
C ASP A 141 -1.65 10.02 -24.91
N ASN A 142 -1.80 10.93 -23.94
CA ASN A 142 -0.71 11.48 -23.14
C ASN A 142 -0.47 10.73 -21.81
N LEU A 143 -1.16 9.62 -21.55
CA LEU A 143 -0.97 8.87 -20.33
C LEU A 143 0.25 7.95 -20.45
N THR A 144 1.35 8.32 -19.80
CA THR A 144 2.51 7.43 -19.64
C THR A 144 2.09 6.20 -18.84
N VAL A 145 2.02 5.05 -19.50
CA VAL A 145 1.75 3.76 -18.86
C VAL A 145 3.07 3.19 -18.35
N VAL A 146 3.22 3.14 -17.03
CA VAL A 146 4.35 2.45 -16.38
C VAL A 146 4.00 0.96 -16.26
N PRO A 147 4.88 0.04 -16.69
CA PRO A 147 4.68 -1.39 -16.50
C PRO A 147 4.38 -1.68 -15.02
N GLY A 148 3.21 -2.25 -14.75
CA GLY A 148 2.85 -2.70 -13.42
C GLY A 148 3.53 -4.01 -13.08
N VAL A 149 3.29 -4.51 -11.87
CA VAL A 149 3.65 -5.87 -11.50
C VAL A 149 2.53 -6.82 -11.94
N SER A 150 2.89 -7.97 -12.53
CA SER A 150 1.91 -8.98 -12.94
C SER A 150 1.19 -9.53 -11.70
N SER A 151 -0.09 -9.87 -11.85
CA SER A 151 -0.88 -10.37 -10.73
C SER A 151 -0.46 -11.80 -10.40
N GLY A 152 0.12 -12.01 -9.21
CA GLY A 152 0.40 -13.31 -8.61
C GLY A 152 -0.54 -13.62 -7.43
N GLU A 153 -0.41 -14.81 -6.84
CA GLU A 153 -1.08 -15.14 -5.57
C GLU A 153 -0.73 -14.07 -4.53
N GLY A 154 -1.75 -13.52 -3.86
CA GLY A 154 -1.64 -12.33 -3.01
C GLY A 154 -0.75 -12.50 -1.77
N CYS A 155 -0.90 -11.58 -0.81
CA CYS A 155 -0.10 -11.53 0.42
C CYS A 155 -0.24 -12.83 1.25
N SER A 156 0.57 -13.84 0.93
CA SER A 156 0.72 -15.10 1.66
C SER A 156 1.91 -15.00 2.62
N ILE A 157 1.88 -15.82 3.68
CA ILE A 157 2.97 -16.00 4.65
C ILE A 157 4.32 -16.42 4.01
N HIS A 158 4.30 -16.84 2.74
CA HIS A 158 5.48 -17.18 1.95
C HIS A 158 6.00 -16.01 1.08
N GLY A 159 5.53 -14.78 1.31
CA GLY A 159 6.16 -13.56 0.78
C GLY A 159 5.86 -13.25 -0.69
N GLY A 160 4.58 -13.25 -1.08
CA GLY A 160 4.15 -13.03 -2.48
C GLY A 160 3.70 -11.61 -2.86
N CYS A 161 3.76 -10.60 -1.99
CA CYS A 161 2.95 -9.40 -2.21
C CYS A 161 3.64 -8.22 -2.91
N ALA A 162 3.66 -8.23 -4.25
CA ALA A 162 3.76 -7.00 -5.02
C ALA A 162 2.39 -6.48 -5.51
N SER A 163 1.36 -7.35 -5.59
CA SER A 163 0.00 -7.02 -6.05
C SER A 163 -1.05 -7.87 -5.32
N CYS A 164 -2.03 -7.24 -4.67
CA CYS A 164 -3.15 -7.95 -4.06
C CYS A 164 -4.27 -8.19 -5.09
N PRO A 165 -4.60 -9.44 -5.47
CA PRO A 165 -5.61 -9.72 -6.49
C PRO A 165 -7.00 -9.21 -6.11
N TYR A 166 -7.36 -9.26 -4.83
CA TYR A 166 -8.64 -8.74 -4.33
C TYR A 166 -8.75 -7.23 -4.47
N MET A 167 -7.67 -6.49 -4.23
CA MET A 167 -7.66 -5.03 -4.42
C MET A 167 -7.75 -4.64 -5.90
N LYS A 168 -7.24 -5.48 -6.81
CA LYS A 168 -7.31 -5.30 -8.26
C LYS A 168 -8.61 -5.78 -8.91
N MET A 169 -9.55 -6.38 -8.14
CA MET A 169 -10.89 -6.70 -8.65
C MET A 169 -11.71 -5.44 -8.99
N ASN A 170 -11.36 -4.30 -8.40
CA ASN A 170 -11.97 -3.02 -8.72
C ASN A 170 -11.44 -2.49 -10.06
N THR A 171 -12.31 -2.49 -11.08
CA THR A 171 -11.97 -1.93 -12.40
C THR A 171 -12.69 -0.62 -12.65
N LEU A 172 -12.11 0.24 -13.49
CA LEU A 172 -12.74 1.49 -13.92
C LEU A 172 -14.11 1.25 -14.56
N GLY A 173 -14.23 0.21 -15.39
CA GLY A 173 -15.51 -0.16 -16.04
C GLY A 173 -16.58 -0.55 -15.03
N SER A 174 -16.23 -1.32 -13.99
CA SER A 174 -17.16 -1.67 -12.90
C SER A 174 -17.59 -0.45 -12.10
N LEU A 175 -16.65 0.46 -11.80
CA LEU A 175 -16.95 1.71 -11.09
C LEU A 175 -17.92 2.59 -11.88
N LEU A 176 -17.65 2.83 -13.17
CA LEU A 176 -18.52 3.65 -14.02
C LEU A 176 -19.92 3.07 -14.16
N LYS A 177 -20.05 1.74 -14.25
CA LYS A 177 -21.35 1.05 -14.23
C LYS A 177 -22.13 1.35 -12.94
N ILE A 178 -21.50 1.35 -11.78
CA ILE A 178 -22.15 1.70 -10.50
C ILE A 178 -22.54 3.18 -10.51
N CYS A 179 -21.65 4.08 -10.93
CA CYS A 179 -21.92 5.52 -10.99
C CYS A 179 -23.13 5.87 -11.88
N HIS A 180 -23.33 5.18 -13.00
CA HIS A 180 -24.49 5.41 -13.88
C HIS A 180 -25.84 5.03 -13.25
N HIS A 181 -25.83 4.23 -12.19
CA HIS A 181 -27.03 3.85 -11.45
C HIS A 181 -27.32 4.79 -10.28
N LEU A 182 -26.51 5.83 -10.06
CA LEU A 182 -26.74 6.84 -9.03
C LEU A 182 -27.52 8.05 -9.57
N PRO A 183 -28.44 8.64 -8.76
CA PRO A 183 -28.93 8.12 -7.48
C PRO A 183 -29.78 6.86 -7.67
N ASP A 184 -29.77 5.96 -6.68
CA ASP A 184 -30.40 4.64 -6.78
C ASP A 184 -31.93 4.69 -6.68
N LYS A 185 -32.57 5.24 -7.71
CA LYS A 185 -34.03 5.44 -7.75
C LYS A 185 -34.80 4.11 -7.83
N ASN A 186 -34.19 3.07 -8.39
CA ASN A 186 -34.86 1.81 -8.71
C ASN A 186 -34.29 0.62 -7.92
N ASN A 187 -33.56 0.86 -6.83
CA ASN A 187 -32.90 -0.18 -6.01
C ASN A 187 -32.02 -1.14 -6.84
N LYS A 188 -31.43 -0.63 -7.94
CA LYS A 188 -30.56 -1.40 -8.84
C LYS A 188 -29.21 -1.71 -8.19
N LEU A 189 -28.81 -0.93 -7.17
CA LEU A 189 -27.56 -1.17 -6.46
C LEU A 189 -27.62 -2.37 -5.51
N SER A 190 -28.81 -2.86 -5.16
CA SER A 190 -28.97 -4.07 -4.33
C SER A 190 -28.23 -5.29 -4.90
N ALA A 191 -28.16 -5.44 -6.22
CA ALA A 191 -27.47 -6.53 -6.89
C ALA A 191 -25.93 -6.45 -6.77
N TYR A 192 -25.38 -5.28 -6.45
CA TYR A 192 -23.95 -5.06 -6.26
C TYR A 192 -23.54 -5.14 -4.77
N GLN A 193 -24.50 -5.32 -3.87
CA GLN A 193 -24.23 -5.44 -2.45
C GLN A 193 -23.52 -6.77 -2.15
N ALA A 194 -22.43 -6.71 -1.37
CA ALA A 194 -21.74 -7.91 -0.92
C ALA A 194 -22.69 -8.80 -0.08
N SER A 195 -22.70 -10.10 -0.39
CA SER A 195 -23.48 -11.08 0.35
C SER A 195 -23.12 -11.05 1.85
N ARG A 196 -24.13 -10.86 2.70
CA ARG A 196 -23.97 -10.93 4.16
C ARG A 196 -24.21 -12.36 4.61
N PHE A 197 -23.15 -13.11 4.85
CA PHE A 197 -23.25 -14.54 5.18
C PHE A 197 -23.84 -14.78 6.56
N ASN A 198 -23.54 -13.94 7.55
CA ASN A 198 -24.13 -14.00 8.89
C ASN A 198 -24.28 -12.59 9.48
N VAL A 199 -25.49 -12.23 9.92
CA VAL A 199 -25.74 -10.95 10.61
C VAL A 199 -25.49 -11.08 12.12
N LYS A 200 -25.60 -12.31 12.65
CA LYS A 200 -25.40 -12.64 14.06
C LYS A 200 -24.31 -13.70 14.23
N THR A 201 -23.63 -13.66 15.37
CA THR A 201 -22.73 -14.73 15.81
C THR A 201 -23.53 -15.98 16.21
N PRO A 202 -22.88 -17.16 16.39
CA PRO A 202 -23.56 -18.36 16.89
C PRO A 202 -24.30 -18.14 18.23
N LEU A 203 -23.86 -17.17 19.03
CA LEU A 203 -24.45 -16.79 20.32
C LEU A 203 -25.56 -15.72 20.20
N GLY A 204 -25.95 -15.34 18.99
CA GLY A 204 -27.08 -14.43 18.73
C GLY A 204 -26.76 -12.93 18.79
N MET A 205 -25.53 -12.54 19.10
CA MET A 205 -25.07 -11.15 19.07
C MET A 205 -24.85 -10.66 17.64
N SER A 206 -24.98 -9.35 17.37
CA SER A 206 -24.66 -8.79 16.05
C SER A 206 -23.17 -8.95 15.74
N VAL A 207 -22.83 -9.45 14.55
CA VAL A 207 -21.42 -9.53 14.09
C VAL A 207 -20.77 -8.15 14.08
N ALA A 208 -21.54 -7.11 13.75
CA ALA A 208 -21.04 -5.74 13.75
C ALA A 208 -20.71 -5.25 15.17
N GLU A 209 -21.55 -5.56 16.16
CA GLU A 209 -21.30 -5.14 17.56
C GLU A 209 -20.04 -5.82 18.11
N VAL A 210 -19.94 -7.14 17.92
CA VAL A 210 -18.78 -7.94 18.36
C VAL A 210 -17.50 -7.50 17.63
N GLY A 211 -17.57 -7.22 16.33
CA GLY A 211 -16.42 -6.73 15.56
C GLY A 211 -16.01 -5.29 15.91
N CYS A 212 -16.95 -4.43 16.33
CA CYS A 212 -16.67 -3.05 16.70
C CYS A 212 -15.96 -2.92 18.06
N GLU A 213 -16.23 -3.81 19.01
CA GLU A 213 -15.63 -3.75 20.34
C GLU A 213 -14.08 -3.71 20.35
N PRO A 214 -13.35 -4.63 19.69
CA PRO A 214 -11.88 -4.57 19.65
C PRO A 214 -11.36 -3.33 18.92
N ILE A 215 -12.09 -2.83 17.91
CA ILE A 215 -11.73 -1.57 17.21
C ILE A 215 -11.80 -0.39 18.18
N LEU A 216 -12.84 -0.31 18.99
CA LEU A 216 -12.99 0.75 20.00
C LEU A 216 -11.93 0.64 21.10
N HIS A 217 -11.57 -0.58 21.51
CA HIS A 217 -10.46 -0.80 22.45
C HIS A 217 -9.13 -0.33 21.87
N MET A 218 -8.83 -0.67 20.61
CA MET A 218 -7.64 -0.17 19.91
C MET A 218 -7.62 1.36 19.86
N ARG A 219 -8.73 2.00 19.49
CA ARG A 219 -8.83 3.47 19.46
C ARG A 219 -8.62 4.09 20.83
N HIS A 220 -9.21 3.51 21.88
CA HIS A 220 -9.02 3.99 23.25
C HIS A 220 -7.55 3.88 23.67
N PHE A 221 -6.88 2.76 23.36
CA PHE A 221 -5.47 2.59 23.65
C PHE A 221 -4.59 3.59 22.88
N GLN A 222 -4.87 3.80 21.59
CA GLN A 222 -4.13 4.77 20.78
C GLN A 222 -4.19 6.19 21.37
N ALA A 223 -5.36 6.60 21.89
CA ALA A 223 -5.60 7.91 22.48
C ALA A 223 -5.08 8.05 23.92
N SER A 224 -5.30 7.06 24.78
CA SER A 224 -5.02 7.14 26.22
C SER A 224 -3.69 6.49 26.63
N LYS A 225 -3.08 5.70 25.75
CA LYS A 225 -1.94 4.81 26.03
C LYS A 225 -2.18 3.81 27.17
N ARG A 226 -3.45 3.54 27.50
CA ARG A 226 -3.87 2.57 28.51
C ARG A 226 -4.94 1.66 27.92
N LEU A 227 -4.93 0.39 28.32
CA LEU A 227 -5.97 -0.55 27.93
C LEU A 227 -7.27 -0.21 28.69
N PRO A 228 -8.44 -0.29 28.04
CA PRO A 228 -9.72 -0.09 28.73
C PRO A 228 -9.88 -1.07 29.89
N GLU A 229 -10.39 -0.59 31.03
CA GLU A 229 -10.60 -1.42 32.22
C GLU A 229 -11.55 -2.61 31.96
N LYS A 230 -12.52 -2.44 31.07
CA LYS A 230 -13.42 -3.51 30.63
C LYS A 230 -12.63 -4.66 30.01
N LEU A 231 -11.75 -4.34 29.06
CA LEU A 231 -10.90 -5.31 28.38
C LEU A 231 -9.94 -6.01 29.36
N VAL A 232 -9.29 -5.24 30.24
CA VAL A 232 -8.38 -5.79 31.25
C VAL A 232 -9.12 -6.77 32.16
N ARG A 233 -10.32 -6.43 32.62
CA ARG A 233 -11.15 -7.33 33.44
C ARG A 233 -11.52 -8.60 32.68
N GLN A 234 -11.98 -8.49 31.43
CA GLN A 234 -12.33 -9.65 30.59
C GLN A 234 -11.16 -10.61 30.38
N VAL A 235 -9.94 -10.09 30.15
CA VAL A 235 -8.74 -10.92 29.97
C VAL A 235 -8.31 -11.60 31.28
N LEU A 236 -8.37 -10.88 32.41
CA LEU A 236 -7.87 -11.38 33.69
C LEU A 236 -8.86 -12.30 34.43
N HIS A 237 -10.15 -12.04 34.33
CA HIS A 237 -11.19 -12.73 35.11
C HIS A 237 -12.08 -13.62 34.23
N GLY A 238 -11.93 -13.56 32.90
CA GLY A 238 -12.87 -14.18 31.97
C GLY A 238 -14.23 -13.45 31.97
N ASN A 239 -15.08 -13.82 31.03
CA ASN A 239 -16.49 -13.40 31.04
C ASN A 239 -17.22 -14.23 32.11
N GLU A 240 -17.20 -13.80 33.38
CA GLU A 240 -18.02 -14.43 34.44
C GLU A 240 -19.54 -14.21 34.21
N ASP A 241 -19.92 -13.27 33.31
CA ASP A 241 -21.32 -12.88 33.05
C ASP A 241 -21.81 -13.08 31.59
N GLU A 242 -21.04 -13.73 30.70
CA GLU A 242 -21.49 -13.97 29.31
C GLU A 242 -21.21 -15.41 28.85
N PRO A 243 -22.12 -16.03 28.06
CA PRO A 243 -22.01 -17.41 27.66
C PRO A 243 -20.72 -17.67 26.86
N SER A 244 -20.04 -18.76 27.23
CA SER A 244 -18.76 -19.21 26.67
C SER A 244 -18.79 -19.38 25.14
N TRP A 245 -17.71 -18.93 24.49
CA TRP A 245 -17.42 -18.98 23.05
C TRP A 245 -17.36 -20.39 22.47
#